data_AF-A0A0K1NIW3-F1
#
_entry.id   AF-A0A0K1NIW3-F1
#
_cell.length_a   1.000
_cell.length_b   1.000
_cell.length_c   1.000
_cell.angle_alpha   90.00
_cell.angle_beta   90.00
_cell.angle_gamma   90.00
#
_symmetry.space_group_name_H-M   'P 1'
#
loop_
_entity.id
_entity.type
_entity.pdbx_description
1 polymer ?
#
loop_
_entity_poly.entity_id
_entity_poly.type
_entity_poly.pdbx_seq_one_letter_code
_entity_poly.pdbx_strand_id
1 'polypeptide(L)'
;MKEDKNFKVTVSLSKQGYNSKDEAISAVMNDRKKMAELGVTESMRFKKMTLTVEGLLGYIMNGYTFCGLYKYKEGRKVFIQTCSGKQYYTMPTEKDGYMKRCVKRSDYWEGSQVVSIDIDETAFTHIPAFLSMLSCQPTFTYTTFSDKPEKRKFRMVYVMDKILARNEHKAVSEALHNQIEKETGERIQDRCGTRGDQYFNGTTQEGESYISGYVYGLKDIGGYFDELLRLLQEEEKDTKITLDKQLVGDLKLLSYNQVVAKYSKVYEYYYRTQIDFKDGEKYRLVSERHGYYQLYFRWENDKPVKYVDGEHRRAKLNNYARLRRLIKNDTTSEELLYNLYIDRERFFDNSDDTLTIDCLVSIVKKTMKKELDILQTEYEESREAVRKAMKDDYHEKKLVVNPKYYGKYERAKMMADIRTGTKEWNYHLIDLYYNPDLTVKDNLEVLKKNGVEVSDDTLYRYCKDRGIVYKLTDDDLRKLINPNLSVRKNLENIKGQGYKVSKDRIQKIINQFQP
;
A
#
# COMPACT_ATOMS: atom_id res chain seq x y z
N MET A 1 38.98 7.15 5.13
CA MET A 1 38.97 6.71 3.72
C MET A 1 40.40 6.51 3.29
N LYS A 2 40.72 5.42 2.60
CA LYS A 2 42.08 5.16 2.08
C LYS A 2 41.99 4.61 0.65
N GLU A 3 42.81 5.11 -0.26
CA GLU A 3 42.98 4.48 -1.58
C GLU A 3 43.83 3.20 -1.42
N ASP A 4 43.26 2.05 -1.77
CA ASP A 4 43.94 0.75 -1.69
C ASP A 4 43.35 -0.24 -2.71
N LYS A 5 43.84 -0.17 -3.95
CA LYS A 5 43.40 -1.05 -5.05
C LYS A 5 43.71 -2.53 -4.81
N ASN A 6 44.69 -2.81 -3.95
CA ASN A 6 45.10 -4.16 -3.57
C ASN A 6 44.32 -4.70 -2.35
N PHE A 7 43.43 -3.89 -1.77
CA PHE A 7 42.60 -4.30 -0.66
C PHE A 7 41.81 -5.56 -1.00
N LYS A 8 41.78 -6.49 -0.05
CA LYS A 8 41.14 -7.79 -0.22
C LYS A 8 39.66 -7.70 0.18
N VAL A 9 38.80 -7.73 -0.81
CA VAL A 9 37.35 -7.74 -0.65
C VAL A 9 36.81 -9.17 -0.73
N THR A 10 35.91 -9.51 0.20
CA THR A 10 35.26 -10.82 0.25
C THR A 10 33.81 -10.72 -0.17
N VAL A 11 33.44 -11.46 -1.22
CA VAL A 11 32.08 -11.52 -1.80
C VAL A 11 31.68 -12.95 -2.10
N SER A 12 30.39 -13.18 -2.37
CA SER A 12 29.94 -14.43 -3.00
C SER A 12 29.84 -14.20 -4.51
N LEU A 13 30.72 -14.83 -5.29
CA LEU A 13 30.82 -14.65 -6.75
C LEU A 13 30.15 -15.82 -7.49
N SER A 14 29.50 -15.55 -8.61
CA SER A 14 28.86 -16.58 -9.45
C SER A 14 29.88 -17.57 -10.03
N LYS A 15 29.43 -18.78 -10.33
CA LYS A 15 30.28 -19.83 -10.93
C LYS A 15 30.76 -19.47 -12.34
N GLN A 16 29.96 -18.73 -13.08
CA GLN A 16 30.27 -18.29 -14.44
C GLN A 16 29.87 -16.83 -14.64
N GLY A 17 30.43 -16.21 -15.67
CA GLY A 17 29.97 -14.95 -16.23
C GLY A 17 28.77 -15.14 -17.16
N TYR A 18 28.03 -14.06 -17.38
CA TYR A 18 26.89 -13.99 -18.29
C TYR A 18 27.11 -12.84 -19.28
N ASN A 19 26.67 -12.99 -20.52
CA ASN A 19 26.87 -11.96 -21.56
C ASN A 19 25.68 -11.00 -21.66
N SER A 20 24.54 -11.34 -21.05
CA SER A 20 23.33 -10.52 -21.10
C SER A 20 22.49 -10.63 -19.84
N LYS A 21 21.57 -9.68 -19.68
CA LYS A 21 20.57 -9.72 -18.62
C LYS A 21 19.67 -10.96 -18.71
N ASP A 22 19.32 -11.38 -19.92
CA ASP A 22 18.45 -12.54 -20.15
C ASP A 22 19.13 -13.86 -19.76
N GLU A 23 20.42 -14.01 -20.07
CA GLU A 23 21.20 -15.15 -19.60
C GLU A 23 21.21 -15.22 -18.06
N ALA A 24 21.54 -14.11 -17.40
CA ALA A 24 21.56 -14.04 -15.94
C ALA A 24 20.18 -14.36 -15.32
N ILE A 25 19.10 -13.79 -15.88
CA ILE A 25 17.72 -14.06 -15.41
C ILE A 25 17.35 -15.53 -15.61
N SER A 26 17.64 -16.11 -16.78
CA SER A 26 17.32 -17.52 -17.06
C SER A 26 18.03 -18.46 -16.07
N ALA A 27 19.29 -18.17 -15.75
CA ALA A 27 20.10 -18.94 -14.80
C ALA A 27 19.57 -18.80 -13.35
N VAL A 28 19.10 -17.62 -12.97
CA VAL A 28 18.50 -17.36 -11.65
C VAL A 28 17.16 -18.06 -11.49
N MET A 29 16.34 -18.04 -12.54
CA MET A 29 15.03 -18.68 -12.56
C MET A 29 15.13 -20.19 -12.73
N ASN A 30 16.31 -20.69 -13.13
CA ASN A 30 16.52 -22.10 -13.51
C ASN A 30 15.51 -22.53 -14.59
N ASP A 31 15.24 -21.63 -15.54
CA ASP A 31 14.41 -21.90 -16.70
C ASP A 31 15.24 -22.69 -17.71
N ARG A 32 15.19 -24.02 -17.58
CA ARG A 32 16.01 -24.93 -18.39
C ARG A 32 15.80 -24.75 -19.90
N LYS A 33 14.58 -24.40 -20.31
CA LYS A 33 14.27 -24.18 -21.73
C LYS A 33 14.99 -22.92 -22.21
N LYS A 34 14.79 -21.80 -21.50
CA LYS A 34 15.41 -20.53 -21.88
C LYS A 34 16.93 -20.56 -21.76
N MET A 35 17.46 -21.23 -20.74
CA MET A 35 18.89 -21.45 -20.57
C MET A 35 19.50 -22.21 -21.75
N ALA A 36 18.86 -23.30 -22.21
CA ALA A 36 19.33 -24.04 -23.38
C ALA A 36 19.30 -23.20 -24.66
N GLU A 37 18.26 -22.39 -24.86
CA GLU A 37 18.16 -21.45 -25.98
C GLU A 37 19.29 -20.40 -25.97
N LEU A 38 19.73 -19.96 -24.79
CA LEU A 38 20.76 -18.94 -24.60
C LEU A 38 22.17 -19.52 -24.39
N GLY A 39 22.35 -20.85 -24.48
CA GLY A 39 23.65 -21.49 -24.27
C GLY A 39 24.14 -21.50 -22.82
N VAL A 40 23.26 -21.23 -21.85
CA VAL A 40 23.57 -21.28 -20.41
C VAL A 40 23.43 -22.71 -19.91
N THR A 41 24.53 -23.30 -19.42
CA THR A 41 24.55 -24.72 -19.04
C THR A 41 24.16 -24.98 -17.59
N GLU A 42 24.33 -23.99 -16.71
CA GLU A 42 24.12 -24.16 -15.28
C GLU A 42 23.30 -23.03 -14.64
N SER A 43 22.47 -23.37 -13.66
CA SER A 43 21.76 -22.39 -12.84
C SER A 43 22.75 -21.56 -12.04
N MET A 44 22.38 -20.31 -11.72
CA MET A 44 23.25 -19.41 -10.98
C MET A 44 23.53 -19.93 -9.56
N ARG A 45 24.81 -20.08 -9.23
CA ARG A 45 25.32 -20.52 -7.93
C ARG A 45 26.52 -19.68 -7.53
N PHE A 46 26.77 -19.54 -6.23
CA PHE A 46 27.78 -18.62 -5.73
C PHE A 46 28.81 -19.30 -4.84
N LYS A 47 30.05 -18.81 -4.82
CA LYS A 47 31.09 -19.25 -3.89
C LYS A 47 31.73 -18.04 -3.23
N LYS A 48 32.02 -18.16 -1.93
CA LYS A 48 32.77 -17.16 -1.19
C LYS A 48 34.18 -17.06 -1.77
N MET A 49 34.56 -15.87 -2.20
CA MET A 49 35.87 -15.57 -2.76
C MET A 49 36.42 -14.29 -2.16
N THR A 50 37.73 -14.25 -1.96
CA THR A 50 38.46 -13.05 -1.53
C THR A 50 39.34 -12.61 -2.69
N LEU A 51 39.08 -11.42 -3.22
CA LEU A 51 39.70 -10.86 -4.42
C LEU A 51 40.31 -9.50 -4.09
N THR A 52 41.23 -8.98 -4.92
CA THR A 52 41.54 -7.55 -4.89
C THR A 52 40.36 -6.75 -5.44
N VAL A 53 40.30 -5.45 -5.17
CA VAL A 53 39.28 -4.55 -5.76
C VAL A 53 39.30 -4.65 -7.29
N GLU A 54 40.49 -4.54 -7.89
CA GLU A 54 40.67 -4.70 -9.35
C GLU A 54 40.28 -6.09 -9.84
N GLY A 55 40.61 -7.14 -9.09
CA GLY A 55 40.25 -8.51 -9.44
C GLY A 55 38.74 -8.70 -9.47
N LEU A 56 38.02 -8.17 -8.47
CA LEU A 56 36.55 -8.20 -8.44
C LEU A 56 35.96 -7.45 -9.63
N LEU A 57 36.43 -6.23 -9.92
CA LEU A 57 35.98 -5.47 -11.09
C LEU A 57 36.25 -6.24 -12.40
N GLY A 58 37.42 -6.86 -12.53
CA GLY A 58 37.75 -7.72 -13.67
C GLY A 58 36.75 -8.86 -13.87
N TYR A 59 36.34 -9.56 -12.81
CA TYR A 59 35.28 -10.57 -12.91
C TYR A 59 33.93 -9.97 -13.31
N ILE A 60 33.56 -8.82 -12.75
CA ILE A 60 32.32 -8.10 -13.06
C ILE A 60 32.25 -7.72 -14.55
N MET A 61 33.35 -7.22 -15.12
CA MET A 61 33.48 -6.89 -16.54
C MET A 61 33.44 -8.13 -17.46
N ASN A 62 33.67 -9.32 -16.89
CA ASN A 62 33.50 -10.60 -17.57
C ASN A 62 32.13 -11.23 -17.27
N GLY A 63 31.14 -10.43 -16.88
CA GLY A 63 29.76 -10.87 -16.70
C GLY A 63 29.46 -11.59 -15.38
N TYR A 64 30.43 -11.72 -14.47
CA TYR A 64 30.20 -12.41 -13.20
C TYR A 64 29.27 -11.59 -12.29
N THR A 65 28.37 -12.30 -11.64
CA THR A 65 27.42 -11.75 -10.67
C THR A 65 27.99 -11.90 -9.27
N PHE A 66 27.82 -10.89 -8.41
CA PHE A 66 28.22 -10.97 -7.01
C PHE A 66 27.07 -10.67 -6.06
N CYS A 67 27.22 -11.11 -4.81
CA CYS A 67 26.31 -10.77 -3.71
C CYS A 67 27.02 -10.82 -2.35
N GLY A 68 26.28 -10.50 -1.30
CA GLY A 68 26.76 -10.60 0.09
C GLY A 68 27.17 -12.02 0.51
N LEU A 69 27.53 -12.15 1.78
CA LEU A 69 28.00 -13.39 2.39
C LEU A 69 26.84 -14.12 3.06
N TYR A 70 26.93 -15.45 3.08
CA TYR A 70 25.90 -16.32 3.63
C TYR A 70 26.52 -17.35 4.56
N LYS A 71 25.84 -17.61 5.68
CA LYS A 71 26.26 -18.55 6.71
C LYS A 71 25.24 -19.66 6.89
N TYR A 72 25.72 -20.89 6.83
CA TYR A 72 24.97 -22.10 7.08
C TYR A 72 25.91 -23.13 7.73
N LYS A 73 25.35 -24.10 8.45
CA LYS A 73 26.15 -25.17 9.06
C LYS A 73 26.60 -26.15 7.98
N GLU A 74 27.91 -26.22 7.74
CA GLU A 74 28.49 -27.20 6.82
C GLU A 74 28.12 -28.63 7.23
N GLY A 75 27.94 -29.50 6.24
CA GLY A 75 27.53 -30.89 6.46
C GLY A 75 26.08 -31.08 6.92
N ARG A 76 25.31 -30.00 7.16
CA ARG A 76 23.91 -30.08 7.58
C ARG A 76 22.98 -29.62 6.46
N LYS A 77 21.87 -30.35 6.30
CA LYS A 77 20.80 -29.94 5.42
C LYS A 77 20.12 -28.68 5.97
N VAL A 78 19.78 -27.77 5.08
CA VAL A 78 18.98 -26.58 5.38
C VAL A 78 17.53 -26.82 4.96
N PHE A 79 16.60 -26.28 5.74
CA PHE A 79 15.18 -26.29 5.42
C PHE A 79 14.87 -25.20 4.40
N ILE A 80 14.18 -25.58 3.32
CA ILE A 80 13.74 -24.69 2.26
C ILE A 80 12.23 -24.83 2.11
N GLN A 81 11.55 -23.68 2.18
CA GLN A 81 10.16 -23.52 1.74
C GLN A 81 10.16 -22.65 0.48
N THR A 82 9.62 -23.17 -0.62
CA THR A 82 9.48 -22.45 -1.89
C THR A 82 8.27 -21.51 -1.85
N CYS A 83 8.20 -20.61 -2.84
CA CYS A 83 7.02 -19.80 -3.13
C CYS A 83 5.85 -20.60 -3.73
N SER A 84 5.90 -21.93 -3.66
CA SER A 84 4.82 -22.84 -4.09
C SER A 84 4.42 -23.80 -2.96
N GLY A 85 4.81 -23.47 -1.73
CA GLY A 85 4.47 -24.21 -0.52
C GLY A 85 5.29 -25.48 -0.33
N LYS A 86 6.09 -25.88 -1.32
CA LYS A 86 6.92 -27.08 -1.26
C LYS A 86 8.01 -26.90 -0.20
N GLN A 87 8.02 -27.83 0.76
CA GLN A 87 8.99 -27.88 1.84
C GLN A 87 9.95 -29.05 1.62
N TYR A 88 11.24 -28.81 1.72
CA TYR A 88 12.25 -29.87 1.62
C TYR A 88 13.55 -29.49 2.32
N TYR A 89 14.34 -30.51 2.65
CA TYR A 89 15.69 -30.35 3.18
C TYR A 89 16.70 -30.58 2.06
N THR A 90 17.69 -29.70 1.93
CA THR A 90 18.76 -29.84 0.93
C THR A 90 20.12 -29.50 1.49
N MET A 91 21.18 -30.07 0.92
CA MET A 91 22.54 -29.61 1.21
C MET A 91 22.71 -28.19 0.64
N PRO A 92 23.28 -27.25 1.41
CA PRO A 92 23.35 -25.85 1.00
C PRO A 92 24.33 -25.61 -0.17
N THR A 93 25.34 -26.47 -0.29
CA THR A 93 26.34 -26.46 -1.36
C THR A 93 26.21 -27.68 -2.26
N GLU A 94 26.67 -27.52 -3.49
CA GLU A 94 26.92 -28.63 -4.42
C GLU A 94 28.32 -29.23 -4.18
N LYS A 95 28.61 -30.36 -4.85
CA LYS A 95 29.90 -31.06 -4.71
C LYS A 95 31.11 -30.21 -5.11
N ASP A 96 30.92 -29.22 -5.99
CA ASP A 96 31.94 -28.26 -6.41
C ASP A 96 32.15 -27.10 -5.42
N GLY A 97 31.44 -27.11 -4.29
CA GLY A 97 31.55 -26.12 -3.22
C GLY A 97 30.78 -24.83 -3.49
N TYR A 98 30.01 -24.73 -4.58
CA TYR A 98 29.16 -23.58 -4.85
C TYR A 98 27.83 -23.71 -4.09
N MET A 99 27.45 -22.64 -3.39
CA MET A 99 26.17 -22.48 -2.72
C MET A 99 25.03 -22.47 -3.73
N LYS A 100 24.00 -23.28 -3.46
CA LYS A 100 22.78 -23.32 -4.26
C LYS A 100 22.00 -22.02 -4.13
N ARG A 101 21.39 -21.58 -5.22
CA ARG A 101 20.54 -20.38 -5.27
C ARG A 101 19.42 -20.38 -4.22
N CYS A 102 18.85 -21.53 -3.91
CA CYS A 102 17.76 -21.63 -2.92
C CYS A 102 18.18 -21.24 -1.49
N VAL A 103 19.49 -21.25 -1.20
CA VAL A 103 20.08 -20.84 0.08
C VAL A 103 20.29 -19.32 0.16
N LYS A 104 20.33 -18.63 -0.99
CA LYS A 104 20.48 -17.17 -1.07
C LYS A 104 19.20 -16.48 -0.59
N ARG A 105 19.03 -16.41 0.73
CA ARG A 105 17.86 -15.88 1.43
C ARG A 105 18.34 -15.02 2.59
N SER A 106 17.54 -14.01 2.94
CA SER A 106 17.73 -13.16 4.13
C SER A 106 18.01 -13.96 5.41
N ASP A 107 17.42 -15.15 5.57
CA ASP A 107 17.57 -16.02 6.76
C ASP A 107 19.01 -16.55 6.94
N TYR A 108 19.75 -16.70 5.85
CA TYR A 108 21.12 -17.21 5.84
C TYR A 108 22.15 -16.10 5.56
N TRP A 109 21.72 -14.86 5.37
CA TRP A 109 22.61 -13.75 5.07
C TRP A 109 23.45 -13.39 6.29
N GLU A 110 24.78 -13.37 6.13
CA GLU A 110 25.75 -13.11 7.20
C GLU A 110 26.18 -11.65 7.25
N GLY A 111 26.38 -11.03 6.09
CA GLY A 111 26.97 -9.70 6.00
C GLY A 111 27.33 -9.33 4.57
N SER A 112 27.80 -8.11 4.36
CA SER A 112 28.39 -7.72 3.08
C SER A 112 29.55 -6.75 3.31
N GLN A 113 30.65 -6.93 2.58
CA GLN A 113 31.75 -5.96 2.55
C GLN A 113 31.57 -4.91 1.44
N VAL A 114 30.54 -5.07 0.62
CA VAL A 114 30.23 -4.17 -0.49
C VAL A 114 28.83 -3.59 -0.32
N VAL A 115 28.68 -2.30 -0.62
CA VAL A 115 27.40 -1.62 -0.76
C VAL A 115 27.30 -1.14 -2.20
N SER A 116 26.21 -1.51 -2.85
CA SER A 116 26.00 -1.25 -4.27
C SER A 116 24.75 -0.40 -4.46
N ILE A 117 24.88 0.66 -5.25
CA ILE A 117 23.82 1.62 -5.58
C ILE A 117 23.55 1.55 -7.07
N ASP A 118 22.30 1.29 -7.44
CA ASP A 118 21.85 1.26 -8.84
C ASP A 118 21.41 2.66 -9.25
N ILE A 119 21.99 3.17 -10.35
CA ILE A 119 21.56 4.41 -10.98
C ILE A 119 20.83 4.04 -12.27
N ASP A 120 19.53 4.31 -12.28
CA ASP A 120 18.64 4.06 -13.42
C ASP A 120 18.19 5.38 -14.05
N GLU A 121 18.47 5.55 -15.34
CA GLU A 121 17.92 6.65 -16.16
C GLU A 121 18.27 8.05 -15.64
N THR A 122 19.55 8.27 -15.33
CA THR A 122 20.07 9.60 -15.00
C THR A 122 19.99 10.55 -16.21
N ALA A 123 19.87 11.86 -15.95
CA ALA A 123 19.91 12.90 -16.98
C ALA A 123 21.35 13.17 -17.48
N PHE A 124 22.37 12.67 -16.77
CA PHE A 124 23.76 12.78 -17.18
C PHE A 124 24.08 11.83 -18.33
N THR A 125 24.59 12.36 -19.44
CA THR A 125 24.98 11.56 -20.63
C THR A 125 26.32 10.85 -20.46
N HIS A 126 27.16 11.35 -19.55
CA HIS A 126 28.49 10.80 -19.26
C HIS A 126 28.62 10.45 -17.78
N ILE A 127 28.99 9.20 -17.49
CA ILE A 127 29.21 8.72 -16.12
C ILE A 127 30.23 9.57 -15.36
N PRO A 128 31.39 9.99 -15.95
CA PRO A 128 32.35 10.83 -15.23
C PRO A 128 31.76 12.17 -14.77
N ALA A 129 30.83 12.76 -15.53
CA ALA A 129 30.17 13.99 -15.13
C ALA A 129 29.28 13.77 -13.89
N PHE A 130 28.52 12.68 -13.86
CA PHE A 130 27.76 12.28 -12.67
C PHE A 130 28.69 12.06 -11.47
N LEU A 131 29.76 11.28 -11.66
CA LEU A 131 30.71 10.99 -10.59
C LEU A 131 31.38 12.26 -10.06
N SER A 132 31.66 13.25 -10.91
CA SER A 132 32.31 14.50 -10.47
C SER A 132 31.48 15.34 -9.50
N MET A 133 30.17 15.10 -9.42
CA MET A 133 29.28 15.74 -8.45
C MET A 133 29.41 15.16 -7.04
N LEU A 134 29.92 13.93 -6.93
CA LEU A 134 29.90 13.18 -5.68
C LEU A 134 31.08 13.56 -4.79
N SER A 135 30.79 13.92 -3.54
CA SER A 135 31.85 14.13 -2.55
C SER A 135 32.39 12.79 -2.02
N CYS A 136 31.57 11.75 -2.00
CA CYS A 136 31.95 10.37 -1.66
C CYS A 136 32.02 9.52 -2.94
N GLN A 137 33.23 9.35 -3.49
CA GLN A 137 33.44 8.62 -4.74
C GLN A 137 33.24 7.10 -4.56
N PRO A 138 32.55 6.39 -5.46
CA PRO A 138 32.49 4.93 -5.38
C PRO A 138 33.88 4.31 -5.53
N THR A 139 34.13 3.19 -4.87
CA THR A 139 35.37 2.42 -5.02
C THR A 139 35.59 2.06 -6.48
N PHE A 140 34.52 1.61 -7.14
CA PHE A 140 34.45 1.48 -8.59
C PHE A 140 33.01 1.59 -9.08
N THR A 141 32.87 1.91 -10.36
CA THR A 141 31.60 2.06 -11.08
C THR A 141 31.67 1.25 -12.37
N TYR A 142 30.55 0.65 -12.77
CA TYR A 142 30.45 -0.06 -14.04
C TYR A 142 29.05 0.03 -14.65
N THR A 143 28.94 -0.01 -15.98
CA THR A 143 27.64 0.00 -16.68
C THR A 143 26.88 -1.31 -16.47
N THR A 144 25.56 -1.29 -16.49
CA THR A 144 24.76 -2.53 -16.43
C THR A 144 24.51 -3.10 -17.84
N PHE A 145 24.10 -4.37 -17.95
CA PHE A 145 23.67 -4.97 -19.23
C PHE A 145 22.53 -4.22 -19.95
N SER A 146 21.83 -3.31 -19.26
CA SER A 146 20.72 -2.53 -19.82
C SER A 146 21.07 -1.07 -20.05
N ASP A 147 22.36 -0.70 -19.92
CA ASP A 147 22.85 0.65 -20.21
C ASP A 147 22.59 1.04 -21.66
N LYS A 148 22.23 2.30 -21.87
CA LYS A 148 22.07 2.91 -23.19
C LYS A 148 22.65 4.32 -23.16
N PRO A 149 23.30 4.81 -24.23
CA PRO A 149 23.93 6.13 -24.26
C PRO A 149 22.98 7.29 -23.89
N GLU A 150 21.70 7.20 -24.28
CA GLU A 150 20.71 8.26 -24.05
C GLU A 150 20.09 8.22 -22.64
N LYS A 151 20.20 7.08 -21.96
CA LYS A 151 19.64 6.84 -20.62
C LYS A 151 20.59 5.94 -19.86
N ARG A 152 21.60 6.55 -19.25
CA ARG A 152 22.69 5.81 -18.61
C ARG A 152 22.16 4.97 -17.44
N LYS A 153 22.58 3.71 -17.37
CA LYS A 153 22.30 2.76 -16.30
C LYS A 153 23.57 2.11 -15.83
N PHE A 154 24.02 2.47 -14.64
CA PHE A 154 25.28 2.00 -14.09
C PHE A 154 25.14 1.74 -12.60
N ARG A 155 26.15 1.07 -12.04
CA ARG A 155 26.19 0.69 -10.65
C ARG A 155 27.44 1.25 -10.01
N MET A 156 27.25 1.88 -8.86
CA MET A 156 28.31 2.39 -8.01
C MET A 156 28.54 1.41 -6.86
N VAL A 157 29.78 0.98 -6.67
CA VAL A 157 30.14 0.01 -5.64
C VAL A 157 31.11 0.64 -4.64
N TYR A 158 30.75 0.57 -3.37
CA TYR A 158 31.53 1.05 -2.24
C TYR A 158 32.03 -0.17 -1.45
N VAL A 159 33.33 -0.28 -1.28
CA VAL A 159 34.00 -1.35 -0.53
C VAL A 159 34.32 -0.87 0.88
N MET A 160 33.90 -1.65 1.86
CA MET A 160 34.10 -1.37 3.28
C MET A 160 35.33 -2.09 3.82
N ASP A 161 36.00 -1.48 4.80
CA ASP A 161 37.16 -2.06 5.48
C ASP A 161 36.84 -3.31 6.32
N LYS A 162 35.55 -3.52 6.61
CA LYS A 162 35.01 -4.68 7.33
C LYS A 162 33.74 -5.23 6.66
N ILE A 163 33.38 -6.45 7.04
CA ILE A 163 32.07 -7.02 6.70
C ILE A 163 30.99 -6.32 7.54
N LEU A 164 30.02 -5.70 6.87
CA LEU A 164 28.90 -5.02 7.51
C LEU A 164 27.82 -6.02 7.93
N ALA A 165 27.35 -5.88 9.17
CA ALA A 165 26.14 -6.54 9.64
C ALA A 165 24.88 -5.93 8.99
N ARG A 166 23.70 -6.52 9.25
CA ARG A 166 22.44 -6.16 8.56
C ARG A 166 22.09 -4.68 8.67
N ASN A 167 22.06 -4.15 9.90
CA ASN A 167 21.71 -2.74 10.13
C ASN A 167 22.82 -1.81 9.69
N GLU A 168 24.08 -2.22 9.79
CA GLU A 168 25.21 -1.42 9.30
C GLU A 168 25.16 -1.28 7.77
N HIS A 169 24.94 -2.38 7.05
CA HIS A 169 24.78 -2.37 5.59
C HIS A 169 23.63 -1.48 5.16
N LYS A 170 22.47 -1.63 5.82
CA LYS A 170 21.29 -0.83 5.51
C LYS A 170 21.54 0.66 5.79
N ALA A 171 22.15 1.00 6.92
CA ALA A 171 22.47 2.38 7.28
C ALA A 171 23.46 3.02 6.28
N VAL A 172 24.53 2.31 5.91
CA VAL A 172 25.48 2.79 4.89
C VAL A 172 24.78 2.98 3.54
N SER A 173 23.95 2.02 3.12
CA SER A 173 23.21 2.11 1.87
C SER A 173 22.25 3.30 1.87
N GLU A 174 21.43 3.50 2.90
CA GLU A 174 20.49 4.63 2.99
C GLU A 174 21.24 5.97 3.03
N ALA A 175 22.32 6.07 3.81
CA ALA A 175 23.14 7.26 3.89
C ALA A 175 23.72 7.65 2.53
N LEU A 176 24.26 6.68 1.78
CA LEU A 176 24.78 6.90 0.43
C LEU A 176 23.68 7.32 -0.54
N HIS A 177 22.51 6.65 -0.55
CA HIS A 177 21.39 7.05 -1.41
C HIS A 177 20.98 8.51 -1.14
N ASN A 178 20.79 8.87 0.14
CA ASN A 178 20.39 10.22 0.52
C ASN A 178 21.45 11.26 0.13
N GLN A 179 22.73 10.93 0.29
CA GLN A 179 23.83 11.80 -0.09
C GLN A 179 23.91 12.00 -1.61
N ILE A 180 23.83 10.92 -2.39
CA ILE A 180 23.87 10.97 -3.86
C ILE A 180 22.69 11.81 -4.38
N GLU A 181 21.47 11.55 -3.92
CA GLU A 181 20.29 12.31 -4.35
C GLU A 181 20.42 13.81 -4.05
N LYS A 182 21.03 14.16 -2.91
CA LYS A 182 21.28 15.55 -2.53
C LYS A 182 22.35 16.21 -3.41
N GLU A 183 23.42 15.50 -3.73
CA GLU A 183 24.58 16.02 -4.47
C GLU A 183 24.32 16.13 -5.98
N THR A 184 23.55 15.19 -6.54
CA THR A 184 23.21 15.19 -7.97
C THR A 184 21.91 15.93 -8.28
N GLY A 185 21.02 16.10 -7.28
CA GLY A 185 19.67 16.63 -7.47
C GLY A 185 18.72 15.64 -8.15
N GLU A 186 19.14 14.39 -8.39
CA GLU A 186 18.33 13.35 -9.01
C GLU A 186 17.83 12.35 -7.98
N ARG A 187 16.54 12.04 -8.02
CA ARG A 187 15.96 11.01 -7.17
C ARG A 187 16.27 9.60 -7.71
N ILE A 188 16.79 8.73 -6.86
CA ILE A 188 17.03 7.33 -7.21
C ILE A 188 15.69 6.59 -7.13
N GLN A 189 15.25 6.04 -8.26
CA GLN A 189 13.92 5.41 -8.37
C GLN A 189 13.84 4.10 -7.58
N ASP A 190 14.91 3.30 -7.61
CA ASP A 190 14.97 1.99 -6.97
C ASP A 190 16.04 1.93 -5.88
N ARG A 191 15.61 1.89 -4.61
CA ARG A 191 16.50 1.69 -3.45
C ARG A 191 16.75 0.22 -3.14
N CYS A 192 16.64 -0.66 -4.14
CA CYS A 192 16.88 -2.10 -4.04
C CYS A 192 18.18 -2.44 -3.30
N GLY A 193 19.27 -1.67 -3.51
CA GLY A 193 20.57 -1.84 -2.85
C GLY A 193 20.56 -1.79 -1.31
N THR A 194 19.47 -1.35 -0.69
CA THR A 194 19.28 -1.40 0.78
C THR A 194 19.09 -2.84 1.30
N ARG A 195 18.71 -3.78 0.43
CA ARG A 195 18.57 -5.20 0.75
C ARG A 195 19.90 -5.93 0.61
N GLY A 196 20.52 -6.25 1.75
CA GLY A 196 21.81 -6.95 1.76
C GLY A 196 21.79 -8.31 1.04
N ASP A 197 20.64 -8.98 0.97
CA ASP A 197 20.49 -10.27 0.31
C ASP A 197 20.29 -10.18 -1.21
N GLN A 198 20.40 -9.00 -1.82
CA GLN A 198 20.36 -8.82 -3.27
C GLN A 198 21.63 -9.35 -3.97
N TYR A 199 21.53 -9.67 -5.26
CA TYR A 199 22.68 -9.87 -6.12
C TYR A 199 22.78 -8.76 -7.17
N PHE A 200 24.00 -8.56 -7.65
CA PHE A 200 24.32 -7.53 -8.63
C PHE A 200 24.98 -8.20 -9.82
N ASN A 201 24.32 -8.10 -10.97
CA ASN A 201 24.82 -8.64 -12.23
C ASN A 201 26.12 -7.92 -12.65
N GLY A 202 26.99 -8.64 -13.34
CA GLY A 202 28.13 -8.04 -14.03
C GLY A 202 27.72 -7.22 -15.25
N THR A 203 28.69 -7.02 -16.13
CA THR A 203 28.52 -6.39 -17.43
C THR A 203 29.42 -7.06 -18.47
N THR A 204 29.43 -6.57 -19.70
CA THR A 204 30.29 -7.07 -20.77
C THR A 204 31.63 -6.33 -20.78
N GLN A 205 32.64 -6.89 -21.46
CA GLN A 205 33.94 -6.23 -21.64
C GLN A 205 33.85 -4.91 -22.43
N GLU A 206 32.76 -4.71 -23.17
CA GLU A 206 32.46 -3.47 -23.90
C GLU A 206 31.85 -2.39 -23.00
N GLY A 207 31.43 -2.74 -21.79
CA GLY A 207 30.88 -1.80 -20.82
C GLY A 207 31.92 -0.79 -20.32
N GLU A 208 31.46 0.39 -19.92
CA GLU A 208 32.34 1.37 -19.28
C GLU A 208 32.54 1.03 -17.81
N SER A 209 33.76 1.25 -17.30
CA SER A 209 34.05 1.15 -15.87
C SER A 209 35.08 2.19 -15.43
N TYR A 210 35.00 2.56 -14.15
CA TYR A 210 35.86 3.56 -13.52
C TYR A 210 36.23 3.08 -12.12
N ILE A 211 37.47 3.31 -11.70
CA ILE A 211 37.97 2.85 -10.41
C ILE A 211 38.68 4.00 -9.68
N SER A 212 38.19 4.33 -8.49
CA SER A 212 38.89 5.21 -7.55
C SER A 212 39.83 4.40 -6.65
N GLY A 213 39.44 3.17 -6.29
CA GLY A 213 40.17 2.32 -5.35
C GLY A 213 39.98 2.70 -3.88
N TYR A 214 39.06 3.61 -3.55
CA TYR A 214 38.80 4.00 -2.16
C TYR A 214 38.14 2.89 -1.35
N VAL A 215 38.66 2.65 -0.16
CA VAL A 215 38.10 1.75 0.85
C VAL A 215 37.63 2.58 2.04
N TYR A 216 36.43 2.26 2.52
CA TYR A 216 35.69 3.06 3.48
C TYR A 216 35.56 2.37 4.82
N GLY A 217 35.87 3.11 5.89
CA GLY A 217 35.37 2.81 7.22
C GLY A 217 33.99 3.44 7.42
N LEU A 218 33.26 2.98 8.44
CA LEU A 218 31.92 3.48 8.74
C LEU A 218 31.85 5.00 8.97
N LYS A 219 32.90 5.57 9.59
CA LYS A 219 33.00 7.01 9.88
C LYS A 219 33.20 7.87 8.63
N ASP A 220 33.59 7.26 7.52
CA ASP A 220 33.80 7.98 6.26
C ASP A 220 32.48 8.26 5.53
N ILE A 221 31.40 7.56 5.89
CA ILE A 221 30.09 7.69 5.26
C ILE A 221 29.26 8.73 6.03
N GLY A 222 29.05 9.90 5.42
CA GLY A 222 28.25 10.98 6.01
C GLY A 222 26.80 10.53 6.27
N GLY A 223 26.27 10.84 7.46
CA GLY A 223 24.90 10.47 7.85
C GLY A 223 24.73 9.00 8.30
N TYR A 224 25.77 8.17 8.25
CA TYR A 224 25.69 6.76 8.66
C TYR A 224 25.18 6.58 10.10
N PHE A 225 25.71 7.34 11.06
CA PHE A 225 25.35 7.16 12.47
C PHE A 225 23.90 7.55 12.76
N ASP A 226 23.38 8.57 12.07
CA ASP A 226 21.99 9.01 12.20
C ASP A 226 21.05 7.93 11.66
N GLU A 227 21.36 7.35 10.50
CA GLU A 227 20.59 6.24 9.92
C GLU A 227 20.67 4.98 10.79
N LEU A 228 21.85 4.65 11.33
CA LEU A 228 22.00 3.51 12.23
C LEU A 228 21.15 3.70 13.49
N LEU A 229 21.20 4.88 14.11
CA LEU A 229 20.42 5.18 15.31
C LEU A 229 18.91 5.06 15.01
N ARG A 230 18.45 5.59 13.88
CA ARG A 230 17.05 5.45 13.43
C ARG A 230 16.65 3.99 13.29
N LEU A 231 17.48 3.16 12.64
CA LEU A 231 17.20 1.73 12.46
C LEU A 231 17.16 0.97 13.79
N LEU A 232 18.07 1.27 14.72
CA LEU A 232 18.09 0.66 16.05
C LEU A 232 16.84 1.04 16.86
N GLN A 233 16.42 2.31 16.80
CA GLN A 233 15.17 2.77 17.43
C GLN A 233 13.93 2.09 16.81
N GLU A 234 13.92 1.90 15.49
CA GLU A 234 12.85 1.16 14.80
C GLU A 234 12.78 -0.31 15.23
N GLU A 235 13.93 -0.96 15.38
CA GLU A 235 14.06 -2.35 15.81
C GLU A 235 13.68 -2.54 17.29
N GLU A 236 14.05 -1.60 18.17
CA GLU A 236 13.62 -1.58 19.57
C GLU A 236 12.09 -1.44 19.68
N LYS A 237 11.49 -0.56 18.86
CA LYS A 237 10.03 -0.46 18.78
C LYS A 237 9.39 -1.74 18.22
N ASP A 238 10.04 -2.44 17.28
CA ASP A 238 9.57 -3.72 16.74
C ASP A 238 9.63 -4.87 17.77
N THR A 239 10.58 -4.82 18.70
CA THR A 239 10.71 -5.81 19.77
C THR A 239 9.68 -5.62 20.88
N LYS A 240 9.18 -4.40 21.10
CA LYS A 240 8.09 -4.12 22.07
C LYS A 240 6.77 -4.79 21.68
N ILE A 241 6.51 -4.96 20.38
CA ILE A 241 5.31 -5.66 19.90
C ILE A 241 5.67 -7.14 19.73
N THR A 242 5.51 -7.88 20.82
CA THR A 242 5.65 -9.34 20.83
C THR A 242 4.33 -9.99 20.45
N LEU A 243 4.40 -10.95 19.53
CA LEU A 243 3.31 -11.84 19.21
C LEU A 243 3.57 -13.20 19.85
N ASP A 244 2.51 -13.86 20.31
CA ASP A 244 2.60 -15.24 20.79
C ASP A 244 3.25 -16.16 19.74
N LYS A 245 4.35 -16.80 20.15
CA LYS A 245 5.12 -17.71 19.28
C LYS A 245 4.31 -18.95 18.93
N GLN A 246 3.42 -19.40 19.82
CA GLN A 246 2.58 -20.57 19.55
C GLN A 246 1.56 -20.23 18.46
N LEU A 247 0.86 -19.11 18.56
CA LEU A 247 -0.03 -18.64 17.49
C LEU A 247 0.71 -18.54 16.15
N VAL A 248 1.85 -17.84 16.11
CA VAL A 248 2.61 -17.68 14.85
C VAL A 248 3.06 -19.03 14.28
N GLY A 249 3.51 -19.95 15.13
CA GLY A 249 3.87 -21.31 14.73
C GLY A 249 2.69 -22.09 14.17
N ASP A 250 1.55 -22.04 14.85
CA ASP A 250 0.32 -22.71 14.42
C ASP A 250 -0.18 -22.18 13.08
N LEU A 251 -0.18 -20.86 12.87
CA LEU A 251 -0.59 -20.27 11.59
C LEU A 251 0.32 -20.67 10.42
N LYS A 252 1.59 -21.04 10.69
CA LYS A 252 2.53 -21.55 9.69
C LYS A 252 2.38 -23.04 9.40
N LEU A 253 1.91 -23.82 10.37
CA LEU A 253 1.96 -25.29 10.33
C LEU A 253 0.58 -25.95 10.18
N LEU A 254 -0.47 -25.35 10.74
CA LEU A 254 -1.82 -25.90 10.73
C LEU A 254 -2.58 -25.48 9.47
N SER A 255 -3.51 -26.34 9.04
CA SER A 255 -4.47 -25.99 7.99
C SER A 255 -5.49 -24.95 8.47
N TYR A 256 -6.12 -24.23 7.54
CA TYR A 256 -7.16 -23.24 7.84
C TYR A 256 -8.24 -23.76 8.80
N ASN A 257 -8.79 -24.95 8.55
CA ASN A 257 -9.83 -25.52 9.38
C ASN A 257 -9.34 -25.81 10.81
N GLN A 258 -8.09 -26.25 10.97
CA GLN A 258 -7.49 -26.50 12.28
C GLN A 258 -7.26 -25.19 13.05
N VAL A 259 -6.78 -24.14 12.36
CA VAL A 259 -6.62 -22.80 12.96
C VAL A 259 -7.97 -22.26 13.43
N VAL A 260 -9.00 -22.31 12.58
CA VAL A 260 -10.35 -21.83 12.94
C VAL A 260 -10.90 -22.63 14.13
N ALA A 261 -10.78 -23.96 14.13
CA ALA A 261 -11.25 -24.78 15.25
C ALA A 261 -10.58 -24.44 16.57
N LYS A 262 -9.28 -24.12 16.55
CA LYS A 262 -8.49 -23.79 17.74
C LYS A 262 -8.74 -22.36 18.24
N TYR A 263 -8.80 -21.39 17.34
CA TYR A 263 -8.72 -19.97 17.71
C TYR A 263 -10.03 -19.18 17.57
N SER A 264 -11.06 -19.70 16.89
CA SER A 264 -12.35 -18.98 16.72
C SER A 264 -13.11 -18.71 18.03
N LYS A 265 -12.82 -19.47 19.09
CA LYS A 265 -13.37 -19.23 20.44
C LYS A 265 -12.55 -18.23 21.25
N VAL A 266 -11.32 -17.94 20.82
CA VAL A 266 -10.38 -17.05 21.50
C VAL A 266 -10.39 -15.67 20.88
N TYR A 267 -10.43 -15.61 19.54
CA TYR A 267 -10.40 -14.38 18.77
C TYR A 267 -11.67 -14.21 17.95
N GLU A 268 -12.31 -13.06 18.08
CA GLU A 268 -13.48 -12.72 17.29
C GLU A 268 -13.06 -12.37 15.86
N TYR A 269 -13.76 -12.91 14.87
CA TYR A 269 -13.67 -12.41 13.50
C TYR A 269 -14.67 -11.27 13.30
N TYR A 270 -14.21 -10.04 13.44
CA TYR A 270 -15.02 -8.84 13.19
C TYR A 270 -14.71 -8.28 11.80
N TYR A 271 -15.47 -7.31 11.31
CA TYR A 271 -15.16 -6.59 10.06
C TYR A 271 -15.90 -5.26 9.94
N ARG A 272 -16.66 -4.87 10.97
CA ARG A 272 -17.40 -3.62 11.07
C ARG A 272 -17.56 -3.24 12.52
N THR A 273 -17.72 -1.95 12.81
CA THR A 273 -18.02 -1.45 14.16
C THR A 273 -19.29 -2.15 14.69
N GLN A 274 -19.20 -2.70 15.90
CA GLN A 274 -20.35 -3.34 16.55
C GLN A 274 -21.40 -2.30 16.92
N ILE A 275 -22.67 -2.67 16.81
CA ILE A 275 -23.81 -1.80 17.09
C ILE A 275 -24.76 -2.51 18.04
N ASP A 276 -24.94 -1.92 19.21
CA ASP A 276 -25.93 -2.36 20.19
C ASP A 276 -27.28 -1.72 19.90
N PHE A 277 -28.16 -2.46 19.24
CA PHE A 277 -29.53 -2.01 18.94
C PHE A 277 -30.38 -1.95 20.20
N LYS A 278 -31.17 -0.88 20.35
CA LYS A 278 -32.19 -0.76 21.38
C LYS A 278 -33.37 -1.69 21.05
N ASP A 279 -34.15 -2.06 22.06
CA ASP A 279 -35.34 -2.87 21.83
C ASP A 279 -36.34 -2.11 20.93
N GLY A 280 -36.91 -2.79 19.94
CA GLY A 280 -37.74 -2.19 18.90
C GLY A 280 -36.98 -1.52 17.74
N GLU A 281 -35.65 -1.35 17.82
CA GLU A 281 -34.87 -0.66 16.79
C GLU A 281 -34.57 -1.58 15.60
N LYS A 282 -35.21 -1.30 14.46
CA LYS A 282 -35.07 -2.07 13.21
C LYS A 282 -33.80 -1.76 12.42
N TYR A 283 -33.29 -0.55 12.55
CA TYR A 283 -32.05 -0.08 11.91
C TYR A 283 -31.49 1.10 12.70
N ARG A 284 -30.19 1.36 12.52
CA ARG A 284 -29.49 2.50 13.10
C ARG A 284 -28.81 3.29 11.99
N LEU A 285 -28.96 4.60 12.04
CA LEU A 285 -28.21 5.52 11.19
C LEU A 285 -26.73 5.53 11.60
N VAL A 286 -25.84 5.47 10.62
CA VAL A 286 -24.39 5.44 10.86
C VAL A 286 -23.67 6.31 9.86
N SER A 287 -22.44 6.69 10.20
CA SER A 287 -21.52 7.37 9.29
C SER A 287 -20.09 7.08 9.68
N GLU A 288 -19.23 7.04 8.68
CA GLU A 288 -17.78 6.92 8.85
C GLU A 288 -17.19 8.16 9.53
N ARG A 289 -17.87 9.31 9.47
CA ARG A 289 -17.49 10.54 10.21
C ARG A 289 -17.83 10.47 11.69
N HIS A 290 -18.71 9.54 12.08
CA HIS A 290 -19.15 9.36 13.46
C HIS A 290 -18.70 8.00 14.03
N GLY A 291 -17.58 7.47 13.54
CA GLY A 291 -16.90 6.30 14.12
C GLY A 291 -17.44 4.94 13.68
N TYR A 292 -18.32 4.87 12.67
CA TYR A 292 -18.70 3.59 12.07
C TYR A 292 -17.79 3.23 10.91
N TYR A 293 -16.98 2.18 11.08
CA TYR A 293 -16.08 1.68 10.05
C TYR A 293 -16.50 0.28 9.61
N GLN A 294 -16.25 -0.07 8.36
CA GLN A 294 -16.45 -1.44 7.88
C GLN A 294 -15.49 -1.80 6.74
N LEU A 295 -15.12 -3.08 6.69
CA LEU A 295 -14.40 -3.67 5.57
C LEU A 295 -15.39 -4.11 4.50
N TYR A 296 -14.99 -3.91 3.25
CA TYR A 296 -15.72 -4.38 2.08
C TYR A 296 -14.92 -5.47 1.39
N PHE A 297 -15.58 -6.59 1.12
CA PHE A 297 -15.03 -7.73 0.39
C PHE A 297 -15.73 -7.86 -0.96
N ARG A 298 -15.06 -8.42 -1.96
CA ARG A 298 -15.65 -8.66 -3.28
C ARG A 298 -16.47 -9.95 -3.26
N TRP A 299 -17.71 -9.87 -3.76
CA TRP A 299 -18.63 -11.00 -3.87
C TRP A 299 -19.20 -11.07 -5.28
N GLU A 300 -19.28 -12.28 -5.83
CA GLU A 300 -19.97 -12.58 -7.08
C GLU A 300 -20.83 -13.83 -6.87
N ASN A 301 -22.12 -13.77 -7.23
CA ASN A 301 -23.07 -14.88 -7.07
C ASN A 301 -23.01 -15.53 -5.67
N ASP A 302 -23.06 -14.70 -4.62
CA ASP A 302 -22.98 -15.09 -3.20
C ASP A 302 -21.68 -15.83 -2.80
N LYS A 303 -20.64 -15.78 -3.63
CA LYS A 303 -19.32 -16.34 -3.34
C LYS A 303 -18.27 -15.23 -3.22
N PRO A 304 -17.32 -15.35 -2.27
CA PRO A 304 -16.23 -14.40 -2.17
C PRO A 304 -15.31 -14.54 -3.38
N VAL A 305 -14.94 -13.42 -3.98
CA VAL A 305 -13.96 -13.37 -5.07
C VAL A 305 -12.64 -12.91 -4.51
N LYS A 306 -11.63 -13.77 -4.65
CA LYS A 306 -10.29 -13.51 -4.12
C LYS A 306 -9.59 -12.41 -4.89
N TYR A 307 -8.85 -11.54 -4.20
CA TYR A 307 -7.92 -10.60 -4.83
C TYR A 307 -6.71 -11.35 -5.40
N VAL A 308 -6.40 -11.15 -6.67
CA VAL A 308 -5.33 -11.87 -7.41
C VAL A 308 -4.04 -11.06 -7.50
N ASP A 309 -2.99 -11.65 -8.06
CA ASP A 309 -1.74 -10.94 -8.29
C ASP A 309 -1.93 -9.73 -9.22
N GLY A 310 -1.18 -8.65 -8.96
CA GLY A 310 -1.38 -7.34 -9.61
C GLY A 310 -2.48 -6.46 -8.97
N GLU A 311 -3.42 -7.00 -8.18
CA GLU A 311 -4.48 -6.21 -7.52
C GLU A 311 -4.05 -5.61 -6.16
N HIS A 312 -2.74 -5.39 -5.97
CA HIS A 312 -2.15 -4.79 -4.75
C HIS A 312 -2.57 -5.48 -3.43
N ARG A 313 -2.62 -6.83 -3.42
CA ARG A 313 -3.05 -7.67 -2.27
C ARG A 313 -2.45 -7.23 -0.93
N ARG A 314 -1.14 -7.00 -0.87
CA ARG A 314 -0.42 -6.56 0.35
C ARG A 314 -0.87 -5.18 0.83
N ALA A 315 -1.13 -4.25 -0.08
CA ALA A 315 -1.60 -2.91 0.28
C ALA A 315 -3.02 -2.97 0.86
N LYS A 316 -3.89 -3.81 0.29
CA LYS A 316 -5.24 -4.05 0.82
C LYS A 316 -5.22 -4.67 2.23
N LEU A 317 -4.39 -5.69 2.47
CA LEU A 317 -4.22 -6.26 3.82
C LEU A 317 -3.68 -5.24 4.83
N ASN A 318 -2.75 -4.35 4.42
CA ASN A 318 -2.32 -3.23 5.27
C ASN A 318 -3.49 -2.31 5.63
N ASN A 319 -4.34 -1.96 4.65
CA ASN A 319 -5.50 -1.11 4.90
C ASN A 319 -6.54 -1.80 5.79
N TYR A 320 -6.77 -3.10 5.61
CA TYR A 320 -7.66 -3.89 6.47
C TYR A 320 -7.16 -3.90 7.91
N ALA A 321 -5.85 -4.07 8.13
CA ALA A 321 -5.27 -4.03 9.47
C ALA A 321 -5.53 -2.68 10.16
N ARG A 322 -5.32 -1.57 9.45
CA ARG A 322 -5.56 -0.21 9.97
C ARG A 322 -7.03 0.00 10.31
N LEU A 323 -7.92 -0.32 9.37
CA LEU A 323 -9.36 -0.20 9.57
C LEU A 323 -9.86 -1.05 10.75
N ARG A 324 -9.30 -2.25 10.95
CA ARG A 324 -9.66 -3.10 12.09
C ARG A 324 -9.37 -2.47 13.44
N ARG A 325 -8.26 -1.75 13.56
CA ARG A 325 -7.96 -0.97 14.77
C ARG A 325 -8.92 0.19 15.00
N LEU A 326 -9.47 0.79 13.95
CA LEU A 326 -10.52 1.83 14.06
C LEU A 326 -11.91 1.22 14.33
N ILE A 327 -12.16 0.00 13.84
CA ILE A 327 -13.39 -0.76 14.10
C ILE A 327 -13.47 -1.17 15.58
N LYS A 328 -12.35 -1.62 16.15
CA LYS A 328 -12.23 -2.12 17.52
C LYS A 328 -10.92 -1.63 18.13
N ASN A 329 -11.00 -0.55 18.91
CA ASN A 329 -9.84 0.21 19.41
C ASN A 329 -8.95 -0.58 20.39
N ASP A 330 -9.53 -1.55 21.11
CA ASP A 330 -8.84 -2.42 22.07
C ASP A 330 -8.28 -3.72 21.44
N THR A 331 -8.28 -3.82 20.11
CA THR A 331 -7.74 -4.97 19.38
C THR A 331 -6.29 -5.26 19.77
N THR A 332 -6.03 -6.51 20.18
CA THR A 332 -4.68 -7.02 20.45
C THR A 332 -3.92 -7.36 19.17
N SER A 333 -2.59 -7.45 19.25
CA SER A 333 -1.76 -7.82 18.10
C SER A 333 -2.11 -9.22 17.56
N GLU A 334 -2.41 -10.16 18.46
CA GLU A 334 -2.79 -11.53 18.15
C GLU A 334 -4.16 -11.62 17.50
N GLU A 335 -5.16 -10.90 18.02
CA GLU A 335 -6.50 -10.85 17.43
C GLU A 335 -6.45 -10.24 16.03
N LEU A 336 -5.64 -9.18 15.84
CA LEU A 336 -5.42 -8.58 14.52
C LEU A 336 -4.74 -9.57 13.55
N LEU A 337 -3.72 -10.30 14.00
CA LEU A 337 -3.03 -11.31 13.20
C LEU A 337 -3.98 -12.42 12.77
N TYR A 338 -4.79 -12.93 13.70
CA TYR A 338 -5.81 -13.95 13.42
C TYR A 338 -6.80 -13.45 12.37
N ASN A 339 -7.32 -12.23 12.52
CA ASN A 339 -8.24 -11.65 11.55
C ASN A 339 -7.63 -11.50 10.16
N LEU A 340 -6.38 -11.03 10.05
CA LEU A 340 -5.69 -10.94 8.75
C LEU A 340 -5.40 -12.31 8.13
N TYR A 341 -5.14 -13.34 8.95
CA TYR A 341 -5.01 -14.71 8.47
C TYR A 341 -6.32 -15.20 7.86
N ILE A 342 -7.45 -15.01 8.54
CA ILE A 342 -8.77 -15.36 8.00
C ILE A 342 -9.05 -14.58 6.71
N ASP A 343 -8.70 -13.29 6.67
CA ASP A 343 -8.88 -12.47 5.49
C ASP A 343 -8.08 -13.05 4.31
N ARG A 344 -6.78 -13.36 4.51
CA ARG A 344 -5.92 -13.99 3.50
C ARG A 344 -6.55 -15.26 2.93
N GLU A 345 -6.95 -16.18 3.80
CA GLU A 345 -7.46 -17.49 3.38
C GLU A 345 -8.76 -17.39 2.58
N ARG A 346 -9.64 -16.44 2.95
CA ARG A 346 -10.98 -16.32 2.37
C ARG A 346 -11.04 -15.40 1.16
N PHE A 347 -10.30 -14.29 1.17
CA PHE A 347 -10.50 -13.17 0.24
C PHE A 347 -9.25 -12.81 -0.58
N PHE A 348 -8.12 -13.47 -0.38
CA PHE A 348 -6.92 -13.24 -1.17
C PHE A 348 -6.46 -14.55 -1.82
N ASP A 349 -6.06 -14.45 -3.08
CA ASP A 349 -5.30 -15.51 -3.71
C ASP A 349 -3.87 -15.44 -3.17
N ASN A 350 -3.31 -16.60 -2.82
CA ASN A 350 -1.95 -16.74 -2.33
C ASN A 350 -1.29 -17.97 -2.97
N SER A 351 -1.68 -18.31 -4.20
CA SER A 351 -1.11 -19.40 -4.99
C SER A 351 0.40 -19.25 -5.28
N ASP A 352 0.92 -18.02 -5.17
CA ASP A 352 2.33 -17.64 -5.31
C ASP A 352 3.11 -17.56 -3.99
N ASP A 353 2.45 -17.87 -2.86
CA ASP A 353 2.97 -17.84 -1.49
C ASP A 353 3.69 -16.54 -1.09
N THR A 354 3.28 -15.41 -1.66
CA THR A 354 3.90 -14.13 -1.35
C THR A 354 3.31 -13.46 -0.11
N LEU A 355 2.10 -13.86 0.34
CA LEU A 355 1.41 -13.41 1.55
C LEU A 355 1.70 -14.36 2.72
N THR A 356 2.98 -14.54 3.03
CA THR A 356 3.45 -15.41 4.11
C THR A 356 2.95 -14.94 5.49
N ILE A 357 3.00 -15.82 6.49
CA ILE A 357 2.68 -15.43 7.88
C ILE A 357 3.62 -14.32 8.36
N ASP A 358 4.89 -14.35 7.97
CA ASP A 358 5.84 -13.28 8.31
C ASP A 358 5.45 -11.94 7.67
N CYS A 359 4.85 -11.96 6.48
CA CYS A 359 4.26 -10.76 5.88
C CYS A 359 3.10 -10.23 6.73
N LEU A 360 2.18 -11.10 7.19
CA LEU A 360 1.07 -10.69 8.05
C LEU A 360 1.56 -10.14 9.40
N VAL A 361 2.54 -10.82 10.02
CA VAL A 361 3.20 -10.36 11.26
C VAL A 361 3.80 -8.96 11.08
N SER A 362 4.49 -8.72 9.97
CA SER A 362 5.04 -7.40 9.67
C SER A 362 3.96 -6.32 9.54
N ILE A 363 2.83 -6.65 8.88
CA ILE A 363 1.68 -5.75 8.75
C ILE A 363 1.08 -5.43 10.13
N VAL A 364 0.92 -6.43 10.99
CA VAL A 364 0.41 -6.26 12.37
C VAL A 364 1.34 -5.35 13.15
N LYS A 365 2.63 -5.65 13.22
CA LYS A 365 3.61 -4.82 13.93
C LYS A 365 3.59 -3.38 13.43
N LYS A 366 3.66 -3.17 12.12
CA LYS A 366 3.62 -1.84 11.51
C LYS A 366 2.34 -1.08 11.89
N THR A 367 1.20 -1.78 11.91
CA THR A 367 -0.10 -1.19 12.23
C THR A 367 -0.22 -0.87 13.72
N MET A 368 0.26 -1.74 14.59
CA MET A 368 0.21 -1.58 16.05
C MET A 368 1.19 -0.51 16.57
N LYS A 369 2.25 -0.18 15.82
CA LYS A 369 3.19 0.92 16.14
C LYS A 369 2.55 2.31 16.10
N LYS A 370 1.52 2.51 15.28
CA LYS A 370 0.90 3.83 15.13
C LYS A 370 -0.09 4.07 16.27
N GLU A 371 -0.16 5.29 16.75
CA GLU A 371 -1.21 5.68 17.70
C GLU A 371 -2.58 5.71 16.97
N LEU A 372 -3.66 5.50 17.71
CA LEU A 372 -5.01 5.37 17.13
C LEU A 372 -5.49 6.68 16.49
N ASP A 373 -5.16 7.81 17.11
CA ASP A 373 -5.44 9.16 16.61
C ASP A 373 -4.75 9.42 15.27
N ILE A 374 -3.46 9.07 15.14
CA ILE A 374 -2.71 9.19 13.90
C ILE A 374 -3.34 8.32 12.80
N LEU A 375 -3.72 7.08 13.14
CA LEU A 375 -4.41 6.19 12.20
C LEU A 375 -5.76 6.76 11.74
N GLN A 376 -6.49 7.37 12.66
CA GLN A 376 -7.78 8.00 12.37
C GLN A 376 -7.59 9.19 11.43
N THR A 377 -6.65 10.10 11.72
CA THR A 377 -6.34 11.25 10.86
C THR A 377 -5.94 10.81 9.45
N GLU A 378 -5.00 9.87 9.31
CA GLU A 378 -4.56 9.36 8.00
C GLU A 378 -5.72 8.74 7.20
N TYR A 379 -6.62 8.03 7.89
CA TYR A 379 -7.78 7.44 7.25
C TYR A 379 -8.78 8.50 6.77
N GLU A 380 -9.05 9.52 7.58
CA GLU A 380 -9.97 10.61 7.24
C GLU A 380 -9.45 11.45 6.07
N GLU A 381 -8.15 11.77 6.04
CA GLU A 381 -7.49 12.45 4.92
C GLU A 381 -7.59 11.64 3.62
N SER A 382 -7.26 10.35 3.68
CA SER A 382 -7.37 9.44 2.53
C SER A 382 -8.81 9.34 2.03
N ARG A 383 -9.77 9.25 2.94
CA ARG A 383 -11.20 9.19 2.61
C ARG A 383 -11.66 10.45 1.90
N GLU A 384 -11.30 11.62 2.40
CA GLU A 384 -11.72 12.89 1.80
C GLU A 384 -11.13 13.07 0.39
N ALA A 385 -9.90 12.60 0.17
CA ALA A 385 -9.30 12.52 -1.15
C ALA A 385 -10.07 11.57 -2.10
N VAL A 386 -10.43 10.37 -1.62
CA VAL A 386 -11.23 9.40 -2.40
C VAL A 386 -12.61 9.96 -2.73
N ARG A 387 -13.28 10.59 -1.76
CA ARG A 387 -14.59 11.24 -1.97
C ARG A 387 -14.52 12.31 -3.06
N LYS A 388 -13.49 13.17 -3.04
CA LYS A 388 -13.27 14.19 -4.08
C LYS A 388 -13.00 13.58 -5.46
N ALA A 389 -12.27 12.47 -5.52
CA ALA A 389 -11.93 11.78 -6.76
C ALA A 389 -13.13 11.06 -7.38
N MET A 390 -13.92 10.36 -6.56
CA MET A 390 -15.06 9.56 -7.02
C MET A 390 -16.34 10.37 -7.27
N LYS A 391 -16.48 11.56 -6.66
CA LYS A 391 -17.65 12.44 -6.82
C LYS A 391 -18.96 11.66 -6.58
N ASP A 392 -19.76 11.45 -7.63
CA ASP A 392 -21.07 10.82 -7.57
C ASP A 392 -21.00 9.29 -7.32
N ASP A 393 -19.87 8.67 -7.65
CA ASP A 393 -19.64 7.22 -7.42
C ASP A 393 -19.26 6.91 -5.97
N TYR A 394 -19.02 7.94 -5.14
CA TYR A 394 -18.74 7.74 -3.73
C TYR A 394 -20.03 7.48 -2.95
N HIS A 395 -20.09 6.34 -2.25
CA HIS A 395 -21.25 5.94 -1.47
C HIS A 395 -20.88 5.67 -0.02
N GLU A 396 -21.26 6.59 0.87
CA GLU A 396 -21.10 6.40 2.31
C GLU A 396 -22.16 5.45 2.86
N LYS A 397 -21.78 4.62 3.84
CA LYS A 397 -22.72 3.78 4.57
C LYS A 397 -23.58 4.65 5.49
N LYS A 398 -24.89 4.72 5.20
CA LYS A 398 -25.85 5.58 5.93
C LYS A 398 -26.55 4.89 7.09
N LEU A 399 -26.68 3.56 7.05
CA LEU A 399 -27.40 2.80 8.06
C LEU A 399 -26.96 1.33 8.13
N VAL A 400 -27.21 0.73 9.29
CA VAL A 400 -27.09 -0.70 9.54
C VAL A 400 -28.42 -1.24 10.02
N VAL A 401 -28.87 -2.34 9.40
CA VAL A 401 -30.11 -3.02 9.77
C VAL A 401 -29.88 -3.96 10.96
N ASN A 402 -30.87 -4.05 11.84
CA ASN A 402 -30.86 -5.00 12.95
C ASN A 402 -31.22 -6.39 12.43
N PRO A 403 -30.29 -7.36 12.43
CA PRO A 403 -30.54 -8.68 11.87
C PRO A 403 -31.64 -9.47 12.62
N LYS A 404 -31.95 -9.12 13.88
CA LYS A 404 -33.00 -9.79 14.68
C LYS A 404 -34.39 -9.71 14.04
N TYR A 405 -34.65 -8.69 13.22
CA TYR A 405 -35.96 -8.40 12.64
C TYR A 405 -36.18 -8.94 11.22
N TYR A 406 -35.15 -9.56 10.63
CA TYR A 406 -35.20 -10.03 9.25
C TYR A 406 -34.68 -11.46 9.13
N GLY A 407 -35.58 -12.39 8.81
CA GLY A 407 -35.22 -13.75 8.42
C GLY A 407 -34.67 -13.85 7.00
N LYS A 408 -34.18 -15.05 6.63
CA LYS A 408 -33.58 -15.36 5.32
C LYS A 408 -34.44 -14.95 4.10
N TYR A 409 -35.76 -14.89 4.25
CA TYR A 409 -36.72 -14.62 3.18
C TYR A 409 -37.44 -13.26 3.29
N GLU A 410 -37.06 -12.39 4.24
CA GLU A 410 -37.71 -11.08 4.46
C GLU A 410 -37.01 -9.92 3.75
N ARG A 411 -36.32 -10.20 2.63
CA ARG A 411 -35.54 -9.18 1.89
C ARG A 411 -36.36 -7.96 1.50
N ALA A 412 -37.62 -8.15 1.09
CA ALA A 412 -38.49 -7.03 0.69
C ALA A 412 -38.78 -6.07 1.84
N LYS A 413 -39.05 -6.59 3.05
CA LYS A 413 -39.29 -5.82 4.27
C LYS A 413 -38.03 -5.09 4.71
N MET A 414 -36.89 -5.78 4.70
CA MET A 414 -35.58 -5.16 4.96
C MET A 414 -35.30 -4.01 3.99
N MET A 415 -35.57 -4.18 2.69
CA MET A 415 -35.38 -3.11 1.71
C MET A 415 -36.36 -1.94 1.89
N ALA A 416 -37.55 -2.17 2.44
CA ALA A 416 -38.46 -1.08 2.80
C ALA A 416 -37.88 -0.27 3.98
N ASP A 417 -37.45 -0.94 5.05
CA ASP A 417 -36.84 -0.28 6.22
C ASP A 417 -35.52 0.43 5.86
N ILE A 418 -34.68 -0.14 4.97
CA ILE A 418 -33.50 0.53 4.41
C ILE A 418 -33.86 1.82 3.67
N ARG A 419 -34.93 1.81 2.86
CA ARG A 419 -35.38 3.01 2.13
C ARG A 419 -35.87 4.09 3.09
N THR A 420 -36.60 3.71 4.13
CA THR A 420 -37.04 4.63 5.19
C THR A 420 -35.85 5.23 5.92
N GLY A 421 -34.91 4.42 6.40
CA GLY A 421 -33.72 4.93 7.09
C GLY A 421 -32.82 5.79 6.19
N THR A 422 -32.70 5.45 4.89
CA THR A 422 -31.95 6.28 3.94
C THR A 422 -32.60 7.65 3.75
N LYS A 423 -33.94 7.69 3.72
CA LYS A 423 -34.70 8.94 3.67
C LYS A 423 -34.46 9.76 4.94
N GLU A 424 -34.52 9.14 6.12
CA GLU A 424 -34.25 9.80 7.40
C GLU A 424 -32.83 10.35 7.49
N TRP A 425 -31.82 9.61 7.01
CA TRP A 425 -30.45 10.10 6.91
C TRP A 425 -30.35 11.37 6.07
N ASN A 426 -30.96 11.35 4.87
CA ASN A 426 -30.95 12.52 4.00
C ASN A 426 -31.69 13.70 4.66
N TYR A 427 -32.75 13.44 5.42
CA TYR A 427 -33.48 14.50 6.15
C TYR A 427 -32.65 15.06 7.28
N HIS A 428 -31.93 14.22 8.03
CA HIS A 428 -31.00 14.68 9.05
C HIS A 428 -29.93 15.61 8.46
N LEU A 429 -29.36 15.27 7.29
CA LEU A 429 -28.42 16.16 6.61
C LEU A 429 -29.05 17.48 6.17
N ILE A 430 -30.33 17.48 5.76
CA ILE A 430 -31.06 18.71 5.45
C ILE A 430 -31.31 19.53 6.73
N ASP A 431 -31.74 18.90 7.83
CA ASP A 431 -32.04 19.55 9.12
C ASP A 431 -30.84 20.39 9.62
N LEU A 432 -29.60 19.95 9.36
CA LEU A 432 -28.37 20.66 9.80
C LEU A 432 -28.18 22.03 9.15
N TYR A 433 -28.70 22.25 7.94
CA TYR A 433 -28.41 23.45 7.15
C TYR A 433 -29.65 24.16 6.61
N TYR A 434 -30.82 23.55 6.75
CA TYR A 434 -32.07 24.12 6.27
C TYR A 434 -32.43 25.39 7.04
N ASN A 435 -32.74 26.44 6.30
CA ASN A 435 -33.20 27.71 6.84
C ASN A 435 -34.64 27.99 6.38
N PRO A 436 -35.62 28.06 7.30
CA PRO A 436 -37.02 28.31 6.97
C PRO A 436 -37.28 29.73 6.41
N ASP A 437 -36.32 30.65 6.54
CA ASP A 437 -36.42 32.01 6.01
C ASP A 437 -35.98 32.10 4.54
N LEU A 438 -35.33 31.06 4.01
CA LEU A 438 -34.83 31.00 2.65
C LEU A 438 -35.83 30.33 1.70
N THR A 439 -35.76 30.68 0.41
CA THR A 439 -36.51 29.95 -0.62
C THR A 439 -35.98 28.52 -0.76
N VAL A 440 -36.73 27.65 -1.45
CA VAL A 440 -36.25 26.29 -1.76
C VAL A 440 -34.96 26.35 -2.58
N LYS A 441 -34.87 27.30 -3.52
CA LYS A 441 -33.67 27.48 -4.35
C LYS A 441 -32.46 27.88 -3.51
N ASP A 442 -32.62 28.85 -2.62
CA ASP A 442 -31.51 29.33 -1.78
C ASP A 442 -31.08 28.24 -0.77
N ASN A 443 -32.04 27.48 -0.24
CA ASN A 443 -31.73 26.32 0.60
C ASN A 443 -30.93 25.24 -0.16
N LEU A 444 -31.25 24.98 -1.43
CA LEU A 444 -30.47 24.05 -2.27
C LEU A 444 -29.02 24.55 -2.46
N GLU A 445 -28.82 25.86 -2.64
CA GLU A 445 -27.49 26.45 -2.74
C GLU A 445 -26.71 26.34 -1.42
N VAL A 446 -27.35 26.60 -0.28
CA VAL A 446 -26.76 26.42 1.05
C VAL A 446 -26.37 24.97 1.30
N LEU A 447 -27.28 24.02 1.02
CA LEU A 447 -27.01 22.59 1.16
C LEU A 447 -25.83 22.17 0.28
N LYS A 448 -25.81 22.58 -0.99
CA LYS A 448 -24.72 22.28 -1.92
C LYS A 448 -23.38 22.84 -1.44
N LYS A 449 -23.36 24.08 -0.93
CA LYS A 449 -22.16 24.71 -0.36
C LYS A 449 -21.61 23.94 0.85
N ASN A 450 -22.50 23.28 1.61
CA ASN A 450 -22.14 22.43 2.75
C ASN A 450 -21.95 20.95 2.37
N GLY A 451 -21.88 20.61 1.08
CA GLY A 451 -21.60 19.26 0.59
C GLY A 451 -22.79 18.28 0.69
N VAL A 452 -24.02 18.81 0.80
CA VAL A 452 -25.28 18.05 0.77
C VAL A 452 -25.98 18.33 -0.55
N GLU A 453 -25.94 17.37 -1.48
CA GLU A 453 -26.60 17.49 -2.78
C GLU A 453 -27.91 16.70 -2.78
N VAL A 454 -29.03 17.40 -2.94
CA VAL A 454 -30.38 16.82 -3.00
C VAL A 454 -31.17 17.46 -4.13
N SER A 455 -32.12 16.71 -4.71
CA SER A 455 -33.04 17.28 -5.70
C SER A 455 -34.04 18.24 -5.06
N ASP A 456 -34.59 19.13 -5.87
CA ASP A 456 -35.71 19.99 -5.49
C ASP A 456 -36.89 19.17 -4.93
N ASP A 457 -37.27 18.09 -5.62
CA ASP A 457 -38.34 17.19 -5.19
C ASP A 457 -38.08 16.56 -3.82
N THR A 458 -36.82 16.26 -3.51
CA THR A 458 -36.43 15.74 -2.18
C THR A 458 -36.64 16.81 -1.10
N LEU A 459 -36.25 18.05 -1.37
CA LEU A 459 -36.41 19.16 -0.45
C LEU A 459 -37.89 19.56 -0.26
N TYR A 460 -38.70 19.54 -1.33
CA TYR A 460 -40.15 19.72 -1.26
C TYR A 460 -40.81 18.62 -0.41
N ARG A 461 -40.40 17.36 -0.59
CA ARG A 461 -40.91 16.23 0.21
C ARG A 461 -40.50 16.37 1.67
N TYR A 462 -39.26 16.76 1.94
CA TYR A 462 -38.77 17.07 3.28
C TYR A 462 -39.64 18.12 3.96
N CYS A 463 -39.89 19.26 3.30
CA CYS A 463 -40.71 20.33 3.87
C CYS A 463 -42.14 19.83 4.17
N LYS A 464 -42.74 19.08 3.23
CA LYS A 464 -44.08 18.49 3.41
C LYS A 464 -44.13 17.55 4.61
N ASP A 465 -43.19 16.63 4.72
CA ASP A 465 -43.17 15.60 5.75
C ASP A 465 -42.82 16.16 7.14
N ARG A 466 -42.06 17.27 7.19
CA ARG A 466 -41.76 18.04 8.42
C ARG A 466 -42.84 19.06 8.79
N GLY A 467 -43.91 19.21 8.00
CA GLY A 467 -44.97 20.20 8.25
C GLY A 467 -44.53 21.65 8.02
N ILE A 468 -43.47 21.88 7.27
CA ILE A 468 -42.94 23.21 6.95
C ILE A 468 -43.79 23.80 5.82
N VAL A 469 -44.56 24.84 6.15
CA VAL A 469 -45.42 25.55 5.19
C VAL A 469 -44.58 26.51 4.35
N TYR A 470 -44.69 26.42 3.03
CA TYR A 470 -44.02 27.37 2.12
C TYR A 470 -44.54 28.78 2.39
N LYS A 471 -43.64 29.71 2.71
CA LYS A 471 -43.98 31.11 3.03
C LYS A 471 -44.67 31.91 1.91
N LEU A 472 -44.94 31.32 0.74
CA LEU A 472 -45.68 32.01 -0.31
C LEU A 472 -47.18 31.90 -0.07
N THR A 473 -47.68 32.74 0.82
CA THR A 473 -49.12 32.94 1.03
C THR A 473 -49.77 33.53 -0.22
N ASP A 474 -51.10 33.49 -0.31
CA ASP A 474 -51.80 34.16 -1.42
C ASP A 474 -51.61 35.69 -1.36
N ASP A 475 -51.40 36.28 -0.18
CA ASP A 475 -51.08 37.70 -0.01
C ASP A 475 -49.67 38.06 -0.49
N ASP A 476 -48.70 37.19 -0.24
CA ASP A 476 -47.34 37.38 -0.77
C ASP A 476 -47.31 37.17 -2.28
N LEU A 477 -48.09 36.20 -2.79
CA LEU A 477 -48.24 35.97 -4.22
C LEU A 477 -48.93 37.16 -4.93
N ARG A 478 -49.89 37.84 -4.28
CA ARG A 478 -50.51 39.07 -4.79
C ARG A 478 -49.50 40.21 -4.96
N LYS A 479 -48.56 40.36 -4.02
CA LYS A 479 -47.50 41.39 -4.10
C LYS A 479 -46.51 41.15 -5.25
N LEU A 480 -46.35 39.89 -5.65
CA LEU A 480 -45.40 39.47 -6.70
C LEU A 480 -46.01 39.40 -8.10
N ILE A 481 -47.34 39.35 -8.22
CA ILE A 481 -48.05 39.31 -9.49
C ILE A 481 -48.14 40.70 -10.09
N ASN A 482 -47.73 40.83 -11.36
CA ASN A 482 -48.02 42.00 -12.16
C ASN A 482 -49.27 41.73 -13.01
N PRO A 483 -50.42 42.37 -12.73
CA PRO A 483 -51.68 42.10 -13.44
C PRO A 483 -51.63 42.46 -14.93
N ASN A 484 -50.67 43.29 -15.36
CA ASN A 484 -50.47 43.65 -16.76
C ASN A 484 -49.65 42.61 -17.56
N LEU A 485 -49.10 41.59 -16.88
CA LEU A 485 -48.38 40.50 -17.53
C LEU A 485 -49.30 39.28 -17.72
N SER A 486 -49.04 38.51 -18.79
CA SER A 486 -49.76 37.26 -19.00
C SER A 486 -49.49 36.27 -17.85
N VAL A 487 -50.44 35.35 -17.63
CA VAL A 487 -50.31 34.26 -16.65
C VAL A 487 -49.02 33.47 -16.84
N ARG A 488 -48.61 33.26 -18.11
CA ARG A 488 -47.37 32.57 -18.45
C ARG A 488 -46.12 33.38 -18.05
N LYS A 489 -46.13 34.70 -18.23
CA LYS A 489 -44.98 35.56 -17.87
C LYS A 489 -44.87 35.77 -16.36
N ASN A 490 -46.00 35.92 -15.66
CA ASN A 490 -46.02 35.88 -14.19
C ASN A 490 -45.50 34.54 -13.65
N LEU A 491 -45.93 33.41 -14.24
CA LEU A 491 -45.44 32.07 -13.87
C LEU A 491 -43.93 31.92 -14.06
N GLU A 492 -43.40 32.42 -15.17
CA GLU A 492 -41.96 32.42 -15.45
C GLU A 492 -41.19 33.27 -14.43
N ASN A 493 -41.65 34.49 -14.15
CA ASN A 493 -40.99 35.40 -13.20
C ASN A 493 -41.00 34.84 -11.77
N ILE A 494 -42.13 34.32 -11.30
CA ILE A 494 -42.27 33.76 -9.95
C ILE A 494 -41.44 32.47 -9.79
N LYS A 495 -41.41 31.62 -10.82
CA LYS A 495 -40.50 30.45 -10.83
C LYS A 495 -39.03 30.86 -10.89
N GLY A 496 -38.69 31.93 -11.61
CA GLY A 496 -37.33 32.49 -11.68
C GLY A 496 -36.82 32.98 -10.32
N GLN A 497 -37.72 33.42 -9.44
CA GLN A 497 -37.44 33.79 -8.05
C GLN A 497 -37.39 32.58 -7.09
N GLY A 498 -37.51 31.35 -7.58
CA GLY A 498 -37.35 30.13 -6.78
C GLY A 498 -38.64 29.57 -6.16
N TYR A 499 -39.81 30.12 -6.49
CA TYR A 499 -41.10 29.64 -5.96
C TYR A 499 -41.77 28.59 -6.85
N LYS A 500 -42.31 27.52 -6.26
CA LYS A 500 -43.14 26.52 -6.97
C LYS A 500 -44.63 26.87 -6.84
N VAL A 501 -45.19 27.37 -7.93
CA VAL A 501 -46.61 27.74 -8.04
C VAL A 501 -47.20 27.15 -9.32
N SER A 502 -48.48 26.76 -9.27
CA SER A 502 -49.21 26.25 -10.44
C SER A 502 -49.73 27.39 -11.31
N LYS A 503 -49.89 27.12 -12.61
CA LYS A 503 -50.53 28.07 -13.55
C LYS A 503 -51.92 28.48 -13.05
N ASP A 504 -52.68 27.53 -12.52
CA ASP A 504 -54.04 27.75 -12.05
C ASP A 504 -54.08 28.65 -10.81
N ARG A 505 -53.10 28.54 -9.90
CA ARG A 505 -52.99 29.41 -8.72
C ARG A 505 -52.66 30.84 -9.12
N ILE A 506 -51.79 31.04 -10.12
CA ILE A 506 -51.52 32.38 -10.68
C ILE A 506 -52.76 32.93 -11.39
N GLN A 507 -53.43 32.12 -12.21
CA GLN A 507 -54.66 32.52 -12.90
C GLN A 507 -55.73 32.95 -11.90
N LYS A 508 -55.93 32.17 -10.83
CA LYS A 508 -56.88 32.49 -9.76
C LYS A 508 -56.62 33.85 -9.13
N ILE A 509 -55.35 34.20 -8.88
CA ILE A 509 -55.00 35.50 -8.28
C ILE A 509 -55.09 36.63 -9.30
N ILE A 510 -54.65 36.44 -10.56
CA ILE A 510 -54.80 37.45 -11.62
C ILE A 510 -56.28 37.81 -11.82
N ASN A 511 -57.17 36.82 -11.80
CA ASN A 511 -58.61 37.04 -11.93
C ASN A 511 -59.20 37.86 -10.77
N GLN A 512 -58.52 37.96 -9.61
CA GLN A 512 -58.95 38.81 -8.49
C GLN A 512 -58.55 40.28 -8.68
N PHE A 513 -57.65 40.60 -9.62
CA PHE A 513 -57.27 41.96 -9.99
C PHE A 513 -58.09 42.51 -11.15
N GLN A 514 -58.90 41.67 -11.80
CA GLN A 514 -59.82 42.06 -12.86
C GLN A 514 -61.19 42.31 -12.22
N PRO A 515 -61.84 43.47 -12.44
CA PRO A 515 -63.13 43.80 -11.84
C PRO A 515 -64.27 42.88 -12.28
#